data_AF-A0A7R9F012-F1
#
_entry.id   AF-A0A7R9F012-F1
#
_cell.length_a   1.000
_cell.length_b   1.000
_cell.length_c   1.000
_cell.angle_alpha   90.00
_cell.angle_beta   90.00
_cell.angle_gamma   90.00
#
_symmetry.space_group_name_H-M   'P 1'
#
loop_
_entity.id
_entity.type
_entity.pdbx_description
1 polymer ?
#
loop_
_entity_poly.entity_id
_entity_poly.type
_entity_poly.pdbx_seq_one_letter_code
_entity_poly.pdbx_strand_id
1 'polypeptide(L)' 'MSAGGGVAYDHVELNFYINGKSLESPVSGIRGSVYPVLYVDDGAILDIVLTEFHHEPPPGFDRIMLEQSLL' A
#
# COMPACT_ATOMS: atom_id res chain seq x y z
N MET A 1 8.30 18.31 -2.44
CA MET A 1 7.34 17.19 -2.52
C MET A 1 8.06 15.97 -1.99
N SER A 2 7.58 15.36 -0.90
CA SER A 2 8.12 14.07 -0.46
C SER A 2 7.82 13.02 -1.53
N ALA A 3 8.78 12.14 -1.80
CA ALA A 3 8.54 11.02 -2.71
C ALA A 3 7.64 10.01 -1.99
N GLY A 4 6.43 9.81 -2.49
CA GLY A 4 5.46 8.89 -1.89
C GLY A 4 5.53 7.51 -2.54
N GLY A 5 5.75 6.47 -1.73
CA GLY A 5 5.56 5.08 -2.16
C GLY A 5 4.08 4.70 -2.10
N GLY A 6 3.64 3.83 -3.02
CA GLY A 6 2.30 3.24 -3.02
C GLY A 6 2.35 1.74 -3.30
N VAL A 7 1.35 1.02 -2.82
CA VAL A 7 1.19 -0.43 -3.05
C VAL A 7 -0.26 -0.78 -3.40
N ALA A 8 -0.44 -1.75 -4.27
CA ALA A 8 -1.75 -2.31 -4.62
C ALA A 8 -1.66 -3.85 -4.62
N TYR A 9 -2.64 -4.52 -4.01
CA TYR A 9 -2.64 -5.98 -3.84
C TYR A 9 -4.04 -6.57 -4.06
N ASP A 10 -4.15 -7.61 -4.88
CA ASP A 10 -5.44 -8.23 -5.28
C ASP A 10 -5.51 -9.76 -5.07
N HIS A 11 -4.60 -10.32 -4.26
CA HIS A 11 -4.36 -11.76 -4.07
C HIS A 11 -3.71 -12.51 -5.25
N VAL A 12 -3.61 -11.91 -6.43
CA VAL A 12 -2.84 -12.46 -7.55
C VAL A 12 -1.43 -11.86 -7.52
N GLU A 13 -1.33 -10.55 -7.32
CA GLU A 13 -0.06 -9.81 -7.33
C GLU A 13 -0.03 -8.61 -6.37
N LEU A 14 1.19 -8.24 -5.98
CA LEU A 14 1.53 -7.00 -5.27
C LEU A 14 2.30 -6.09 -6.23
N ASN A 15 1.75 -4.91 -6.51
CA ASN A 15 2.36 -3.87 -7.33
C ASN A 15 2.89 -2.72 -6.49
N PHE A 16 4.00 -2.12 -6.92
CA PHE A 16 4.65 -0.97 -6.27
C PHE A 16 4.61 0.27 -7.16
N TYR A 17 4.47 1.42 -6.51
CA TYR A 17 4.38 2.73 -7.16
C TYR A 17 5.32 3.72 -6.49
N ILE A 18 5.95 4.59 -7.28
CA ILE A 18 6.71 5.76 -6.80
C ILE A 18 6.12 7.01 -7.44
N ASN A 19 5.66 7.95 -6.63
CA ASN A 19 5.03 9.20 -7.07
C ASN A 19 3.87 8.97 -8.06
N GLY A 20 3.04 7.95 -7.77
CA GLY A 20 1.88 7.58 -8.57
C GLY A 20 2.19 6.79 -9.84
N LYS A 21 3.46 6.47 -10.14
CA LYS A 21 3.85 5.69 -11.32
C LYS A 21 4.20 4.25 -10.93
N SER A 22 3.67 3.28 -11.68
CA SER A 22 4.00 1.86 -11.50
C SER A 22 5.49 1.62 -11.75
N LEU A 23 6.09 0.71 -10.98
CA LEU A 23 7.44 0.21 -11.22
C LEU A 23 7.49 -0.95 -12.22
N GLU A 24 6.33 -1.42 -12.72
CA GLU A 24 6.21 -2.50 -13.71
C GLU A 24 6.92 -3.81 -13.31
N SER A 25 7.00 -4.06 -11.99
CA SER A 25 7.68 -5.22 -11.41
C SER A 25 6.82 -5.86 -10.32
N PRO A 26 5.70 -6.52 -10.68
CA PRO A 26 4.81 -7.16 -9.71
C PRO A 26 5.48 -8.34 -9.01
N VAL A 27 5.05 -8.58 -7.77
CA VAL A 27 5.40 -9.78 -6.99
C VAL A 27 4.17 -10.67 -6.86
N SER A 28 4.31 -11.97 -7.10
CA SER A 28 3.19 -12.92 -6.96
C SER A 28 2.63 -12.92 -5.54
N GLY A 29 1.30 -13.04 -5.44
CA GLY A 29 0.59 -13.14 -4.18
C GLY A 29 0.93 -14.39 -3.37
N ILE A 30 0.63 -14.33 -2.08
CA ILE A 30 0.86 -15.43 -1.13
C ILE A 30 -0.46 -16.02 -0.64
N ARG A 31 -0.41 -17.26 -0.13
CA ARG A 31 -1.58 -17.97 0.40
C ARG A 31 -1.91 -17.52 1.83
N GLY A 32 -3.20 -17.56 2.16
CA GLY A 32 -3.72 -17.27 3.50
C GLY A 32 -4.18 -15.82 3.67
N SER A 33 -4.52 -15.45 4.90
CA SER A 33 -4.85 -14.07 5.26
C SER A 33 -3.59 -13.21 5.25
N VAL A 34 -3.64 -12.07 4.57
CA VAL A 34 -2.51 -11.14 4.41
C VAL A 34 -2.86 -9.82 5.05
N TYR A 35 -1.90 -9.22 5.75
CA TYR A 35 -2.02 -7.92 6.38
C TYR A 35 -0.85 -7.03 5.92
N PRO A 36 -1.06 -5.72 5.73
CA PRO A 36 0.05 -4.79 5.48
C PRO A 36 0.99 -4.77 6.69
N VAL A 37 2.29 -4.83 6.43
CA VAL A 37 3.32 -4.73 7.46
C VAL A 37 4.42 -3.80 6.96
N LEU A 38 4.89 -2.92 7.84
CA LEU A 38 5.96 -1.97 7.57
C LEU A 38 7.06 -2.13 8.64
N TYR A 39 8.30 -2.07 8.20
CA TYR A 39 9.48 -2.10 9.07
C TYR A 39 10.38 -0.92 8.71
N VAL A 40 11.00 -0.33 9.72
CA VAL A 40 11.99 0.74 9.58
C VAL A 40 13.26 0.33 10.31
N ASP A 41 14.41 0.80 9.84
CA ASP A 41 15.71 0.58 10.45
C ASP A 41 16.48 1.90 10.58
N ASP A 42 17.53 1.95 11.39
CA ASP A 42 18.46 3.07 11.54
C ASP A 42 17.79 4.44 11.77
N GLY A 43 16.73 4.45 12.59
CA GLY A 43 16.02 5.68 12.95
C GLY A 43 15.19 6.28 11.81
N ALA A 44 14.96 5.54 10.72
CA ALA A 44 14.04 5.96 9.68
C ALA A 44 12.61 6.11 10.23
N ILE A 45 11.90 7.13 9.75
CA ILE A 45 10.50 7.41 10.09
C ILE A 45 9.68 7.23 8.83
N LEU A 46 8.57 6.50 8.95
CA LEU A 46 7.63 6.27 7.86
C LEU A 46 6.22 6.68 8.29
N ASP A 47 5.66 7.63 7.55
CA ASP A 47 4.24 7.97 7.66
C ASP A 47 3.42 7.07 6.75
N ILE A 48 2.33 6.51 7.28
CA ILE A 48 1.39 5.70 6.51
C ILE A 48 0.12 6.50 6.22
N VAL A 49 -0.32 6.47 4.96
CA VAL A 49 -1.59 7.06 4.52
C VAL A 49 -2.49 5.94 4.06
N LEU A 50 -3.67 5.82 4.68
CA LEU A 50 -4.64 4.76 4.40
C LEU A 50 -5.95 5.29 3.80
N THR A 51 -6.15 6.60 3.73
CA THR A 51 -7.42 7.22 3.32
C THR A 51 -7.23 8.36 2.33
N GLU A 52 -6.56 9.43 2.75
CA GLU A 52 -6.39 10.66 1.96
C GLU A 52 -5.12 10.59 1.13
N PHE A 53 -5.12 9.74 0.11
CA PHE A 53 -3.93 9.48 -0.70
C PHE A 53 -3.46 10.71 -1.48
N HIS A 54 -2.13 10.89 -1.55
CA HIS A 54 -1.51 11.93 -2.39
C HIS A 54 -1.59 11.63 -3.90
N HIS A 55 -1.83 10.37 -4.27
CA HIS A 55 -2.06 9.89 -5.62
C HIS A 55 -3.26 8.95 -5.62
N GLU A 56 -4.11 9.04 -6.63
CA GLU A 56 -5.30 8.18 -6.71
C GLU A 56 -4.92 6.69 -6.78
N PRO A 57 -5.71 5.80 -6.17
CA PRO A 57 -5.56 4.36 -6.37
C PRO A 57 -5.62 3.99 -7.86
N PRO A 58 -4.86 2.95 -8.29
CA PRO A 58 -5.01 2.41 -9.64
C PRO A 58 -6.44 1.94 -9.92
N PRO A 59 -6.89 1.89 -11.18
CA PRO A 59 -8.22 1.42 -11.53
C PRO A 59 -8.53 0.03 -10.95
N GLY A 60 -9.68 -0.10 -10.28
CA GLY A 60 -10.11 -1.36 -9.66
C GLY A 60 -9.62 -1.56 -8.22
N PHE A 61 -8.77 -0.69 -7.71
CA PHE A 61 -8.33 -0.67 -6.30
C PHE A 61 -9.02 0.45 -5.53
N ASP A 62 -9.20 0.23 -4.24
CA ASP A 62 -9.70 1.22 -3.29
C ASP A 62 -8.84 1.19 -2.02
N ARG A 63 -9.05 2.14 -1.13
CA ARG A 63 -8.39 2.19 0.17
C ARG A 63 -8.66 0.92 0.99
N ILE A 64 -7.72 0.63 1.88
CA ILE A 64 -7.95 -0.39 2.91
C ILE A 64 -9.11 0.07 3.80
N MET A 65 -10.14 -0.76 3.89
CA MET A 65 -11.27 -0.53 4.77
C MET A 65 -10.84 -0.80 6.21
N LEU A 66 -10.88 0.23 7.05
CA LEU A 66 -10.64 0.11 8.48
C LEU A 66 -11.98 -0.09 9.18
N GLU A 67 -12.19 -1.25 9.77
CA GLU A 67 -13.33 -1.49 10.64
C GLU A 67 -13.10 -0.78 11.99
N GLN A 68 -14.00 0.14 12.36
CA GLN A 68 -14.07 0.62 13.73
C GLN A 68 -14.91 -0.36 14.55
N SER A 69 -14.32 -0.98 15.57
CA SER A 69 -15.11 -1.63 16.62
C SER A 69 -15.83 -0.55 17.42
N LEU A 70 -17.14 -0.48 17.27
CA LEU A 70 -18.02 0.30 18.14
C LEU A 70 -18.23 -0.50 19.43
N LEU A 71 -17.33 -0.33 20.40
CA LEU A 71 -17.56 -0.76 21.79
C LEU A 71 -18.24 0.39 22.55
#